data_AF-A0A662EDP9-F1
#
_entry.id   AF-A0A662EDP9-F1
#
_cell.length_a   1.000
_cell.length_b   1.000
_cell.length_c   1.000
_cell.angle_alpha   90.00
_cell.angle_beta   90.00
_cell.angle_gamma   90.00
#
_symmetry.space_group_name_H-M   'P 1'
#
loop_
_entity.id
_entity.type
_entity.pdbx_description
1 polymer ?
#
loop_
_entity_poly.entity_id
_entity_poly.type
_entity_poly.pdbx_seq_one_letter_code
_entity_poly.pdbx_strand_id
1 'polypeptide(L)' 'METLVGVLNYLVFFAITAGVYAVLTLGLNVQWGYTGLFNIGVAGFFAMGAYTSALVSGPPPDAFDLRAFGGWGLPFPVGF' A
#
# COMPACT_ATOMS: atom_id res chain seq x y z
N MET A 1 7.64 23.04 19.71
CA MET A 1 6.57 22.04 19.91
C MET A 1 6.12 21.44 18.59
N GLU A 2 5.97 22.25 17.53
CA GLU A 2 5.63 21.79 16.18
C GLU A 2 6.65 20.81 15.58
N THR A 3 7.96 21.03 15.80
CA THR A 3 9.03 20.13 15.33
C THR A 3 8.96 18.74 15.98
N LEU A 4 8.70 18.68 17.28
CA LEU A 4 8.56 17.41 18.02
C LEU A 4 7.36 16.60 17.50
N VAL A 5 6.22 17.26 17.29
CA VAL A 5 5.02 16.62 16.72
C VAL A 5 5.29 16.12 15.30
N GLY A 6 6.01 16.90 14.48
CA GLY A 6 6.42 16.47 13.14
C GLY A 6 7.30 15.21 13.15
N VAL A 7 8.29 15.14 14.04
CA VAL A 7 9.15 13.96 14.19
C VAL A 7 8.35 12.74 14.65
N LEU A 8 7.43 12.90 15.60
CA LEU A 8 6.58 11.80 16.06
C LEU A 8 5.70 11.26 14.93
N ASN A 9 5.04 12.11 14.16
CA ASN A 9 4.24 11.69 13.01
C ASN A 9 5.07 10.95 11.95
N TYR A 10 6.29 11.42 11.70
CA TYR A 10 7.22 10.74 10.79
C TYR A 10 7.56 9.33 11.30
N LEU A 11 7.92 9.17 12.58
CA LEU A 11 8.22 7.86 13.15
C LEU A 11 7.01 6.91 13.13
N VAL A 12 5.81 7.44 13.40
CA VAL A 12 4.57 6.65 13.33
C VAL A 12 4.32 6.16 11.90
N PHE A 13 4.54 7.00 10.89
CA PHE A 13 4.45 6.59 9.48
C PHE A 13 5.38 5.40 9.18
N PHE A 14 6.67 5.50 9.55
CA PHE A 14 7.63 4.41 9.32
C PHE A 14 7.27 3.15 10.11
N ALA A 15 6.80 3.28 11.35
CA ALA A 15 6.40 2.15 12.16
C ALA A 15 5.21 1.40 11.54
N ILE A 16 4.23 2.12 11.00
CA ILE A 16 3.08 1.53 10.29
C ILE A 16 3.58 0.80 9.03
N THR A 17 4.39 1.45 8.19
CA THR A 17 4.92 0.84 6.97
C THR A 17 5.75 -0.41 7.28
N ALA A 18 6.64 -0.33 8.26
CA ALA A 18 7.46 -1.46 8.69
C ALA A 18 6.60 -2.61 9.25
N GLY A 19 5.57 -2.30 10.04
CA GLY A 19 4.65 -3.30 10.59
C GLY A 19 3.87 -4.05 9.51
N VAL A 20 3.37 -3.33 8.49
CA VAL A 20 2.70 -3.95 7.34
C VAL A 20 3.63 -4.92 6.62
N TYR A 21 4.86 -4.50 6.30
CA TYR A 21 5.82 -5.38 5.63
C TYR A 21 6.27 -6.55 6.51
N ALA A 22 6.38 -6.38 7.83
CA ALA A 22 6.71 -7.47 8.75
C ALA A 22 5.63 -8.56 8.76
N VAL A 23 4.35 -8.19 8.77
CA VAL A 23 3.25 -9.17 8.66
C VAL A 23 3.28 -9.88 7.31
N LEU A 24 3.56 -9.15 6.23
CA LEU A 24 3.63 -9.68 4.88
C LEU A 24 4.77 -10.70 4.72
N THR A 25 5.96 -10.39 5.25
CA THR A 25 7.10 -11.30 5.24
C THR A 25 6.88 -12.53 6.13
N LEU A 26 6.24 -12.37 7.28
CA LEU A 26 5.84 -13.52 8.13
C LEU A 26 4.87 -14.45 7.39
N GLY A 27 3.85 -13.92 6.72
CA GLY A 27 2.90 -14.71 5.93
C GLY A 27 3.58 -15.46 4.78
N LEU A 28 4.50 -14.81 4.07
CA LEU A 28 5.33 -15.43 3.02
C LEU A 28 6.26 -16.51 3.60
N ASN A 29 6.86 -16.28 4.76
CA ASN A 29 7.73 -17.26 5.42
C ASN A 29 6.94 -18.50 5.84
N VAL A 30 5.69 -18.34 6.31
CA VAL A 30 4.83 -19.48 6.64
C VAL A 30 4.42 -20.27 5.41
N GLN A 31 3.92 -19.62 4.35
CA GLN A 31 3.42 -20.32 3.16
C GLN A 31 4.55 -20.87 2.29
N TRP A 32 5.61 -20.10 2.05
CA TRP A 32 6.68 -20.52 1.17
C TRP A 32 7.85 -21.14 1.93
N GLY A 33 8.27 -20.51 3.03
CA GLY A 33 9.41 -20.97 3.81
C GLY A 33 9.17 -22.29 4.54
N TYR A 34 8.03 -22.44 5.23
CA TYR A 34 7.73 -23.65 6.02
C TYR A 34 7.01 -24.73 5.23
N THR A 35 6.00 -24.39 4.42
CA THR A 35 5.21 -25.40 3.70
C THR A 35 5.68 -25.63 2.25
N GLY A 36 6.55 -24.77 1.72
CA GLY A 36 7.03 -24.87 0.34
C GLY A 36 5.99 -24.51 -0.73
N LEU A 37 4.82 -24.01 -0.32
CA LEU A 37 3.71 -23.71 -1.22
C LEU A 37 3.84 -22.29 -1.76
N PHE A 38 3.99 -22.18 -3.08
CA PHE A 38 4.05 -20.89 -3.75
C PHE A 38 2.66 -20.33 -4.01
N ASN A 39 2.39 -19.13 -3.49
CA ASN A 39 1.11 -18.44 -3.63
C ASN A 39 1.30 -16.98 -4.05
N ILE A 40 1.03 -16.67 -5.32
CA ILE A 40 1.11 -15.30 -5.87
C ILE A 40 -0.07 -14.45 -5.40
N GLY A 41 -1.20 -15.07 -5.02
CA GLY A 41 -2.41 -14.38 -4.59
C GLY A 41 -2.17 -13.43 -3.42
N VAL A 42 -1.21 -13.74 -2.54
CA VAL A 42 -0.81 -12.87 -1.43
C VAL A 42 -0.36 -11.48 -1.93
N ALA A 43 0.43 -11.43 -3.00
CA ALA A 43 0.85 -10.17 -3.60
C ALA A 43 -0.33 -9.43 -4.25
N GLY A 44 -1.25 -10.16 -4.89
CA GLY A 44 -2.47 -9.59 -5.48
C GLY A 44 -3.40 -8.95 -4.43
N PHE A 45 -3.66 -9.64 -3.33
CA PHE A 45 -4.48 -9.09 -2.24
C PHE A 45 -3.81 -7.90 -1.55
N PHE A 46 -2.49 -7.93 -1.38
CA PHE A 46 -1.74 -6.77 -0.88
C PHE A 46 -1.89 -5.56 -1.81
N ALA A 47 -1.74 -5.74 -3.12
CA ALA A 47 -1.91 -4.68 -4.10
C ALA A 47 -3.33 -4.10 -4.09
N MET A 48 -4.37 -4.94 -4.01
CA MET A 48 -5.76 -4.48 -3.90
C MET A 48 -6.00 -3.65 -2.63
N GLY A 49 -5.44 -4.07 -1.49
CA GLY A 49 -5.55 -3.33 -0.24
C GLY A 49 -4.83 -1.97 -0.30
N ALA A 50 -3.62 -1.94 -0.85
CA ALA A 50 -2.86 -0.70 -1.04
C ALA A 50 -3.61 0.28 -1.95
N TYR A 51 -4.18 -0.20 -3.06
CA TYR A 51 -4.99 0.61 -3.96
C TYR A 51 -6.26 1.14 -3.27
N THR A 52 -6.96 0.30 -2.51
CA THR A 52 -8.14 0.70 -1.74
C THR A 52 -7.81 1.77 -0.71
N SER A 53 -6.69 1.62 0.02
CA SER A 53 -6.21 2.62 0.97
C SER A 53 -5.91 3.95 0.27
N ALA A 54 -5.31 3.92 -0.92
CA ALA A 54 -5.03 5.12 -1.70
C ALA A 54 -6.32 5.83 -2.15
N LEU A 55 -7.34 5.08 -2.57
CA LEU A 55 -8.64 5.65 -2.94
C LEU A 55 -9.35 6.31 -1.75
N VAL A 56 -9.32 5.69 -0.58
CA VAL A 56 -10.01 6.19 0.62
C VAL A 56 -9.28 7.36 1.28
N SER A 57 -7.95 7.37 1.25
CA SER A 57 -7.14 8.44 1.83
C SER A 57 -6.92 9.63 0.89
N GLY A 58 -7.20 9.46 -0.40
CA GLY A 58 -7.09 10.51 -1.41
C GLY A 58 -8.25 11.51 -1.41
N PRO A 59 -8.14 12.60 -2.18
CA PRO A 59 -9.24 13.53 -2.41
C PRO A 59 -10.44 12.83 -3.07
N PRO A 60 -11.68 13.32 -2.87
CA PRO A 60 -12.85 12.77 -3.53
C PRO A 60 -12.71 12.81 -5.06
N PRO A 61 -13.01 11.71 -5.78
CA PRO A 61 -12.98 11.69 -7.23
C PRO A 61 -14.13 12.52 -7.84
N ASP A 62 -13.85 13.22 -8.94
CA ASP A 62 -14.87 13.91 -9.74
C ASP A 62 -15.79 12.91 -10.47
N ALA A 63 -16.92 13.39 -11.00
CA ALA A 63 -18.00 12.56 -11.57
C ALA A 63 -17.58 11.57 -12.68
N PHE A 64 -16.40 11.73 -13.28
CA PHE A 64 -15.81 10.81 -14.27
C PHE A 64 -14.29 10.63 -14.08
N ASP A 65 -13.81 10.58 -12.83
CA ASP A 65 -12.37 10.41 -12.55
C ASP A 65 -11.90 8.96 -12.76
N LEU A 66 -11.12 8.76 -13.83
CA LEU A 66 -10.53 7.48 -14.22
C LEU A 66 -9.44 7.00 -13.24
N ARG A 67 -8.98 7.84 -12.31
CA ARG A 67 -8.07 7.43 -11.23
C ARG A 67 -8.72 6.41 -10.31
N ALA A 68 -10.05 6.48 -10.14
CA ALA A 68 -10.83 5.54 -9.36
C ALA A 68 -11.00 4.16 -10.03
N PHE A 69 -10.76 4.08 -11.34
CA PHE A 69 -10.94 2.86 -12.15
C PHE A 69 -9.62 2.38 -12.77
N GLY A 70 -8.57 2.30 -11.96
CA GLY A 70 -7.26 1.76 -12.38
C GLY A 70 -6.16 2.78 -12.63
N GLY A 71 -6.37 4.07 -12.30
CA GLY A 71 -5.27 5.03 -12.17
C GLY A 71 -4.83 5.77 -13.45
N TRP A 72 -5.70 6.04 -14.42
CA TRP A 72 -5.21 6.43 -15.77
C TRP A 72 -5.25 7.93 -16.07
N GLY A 73 -4.55 8.71 -15.24
CA GLY A 73 -4.53 10.17 -15.35
C GLY A 73 -3.42 10.82 -16.18
N LEU A 74 -2.51 10.05 -16.80
CA LEU A 74 -1.39 10.53 -17.65
C LEU A 74 -0.39 11.47 -16.91
N PRO A 75 0.61 12.08 -17.60
CA PRO A 75 1.86 11.46 -18.00
C PRO A 75 3.06 11.65 -17.03
N PHE A 76 3.72 10.54 -16.69
CA PHE A 76 5.18 10.37 -16.46
C PHE A 76 5.61 8.99 -16.98
N PRO A 77 6.15 8.82 -18.18
CA PRO A 77 5.61 9.18 -19.48
C PRO A 77 4.62 8.17 -20.11
N VAL A 78 4.12 7.13 -19.43
CA VAL A 78 2.91 6.38 -19.87
C VAL A 78 2.14 5.69 -18.74
N GLY A 79 2.50 6.01 -17.50
CA GLY A 79 1.69 5.69 -16.32
C GLY A 79 2.24 4.52 -15.52
N PHE A 80 2.21 4.73 -14.21
CA PHE A 80 2.22 3.75 -13.13
C PHE A 80 1.25 4.27 -12.07
#